data_AF-A0A7S1CDF3-F1
#
_entry.id   AF-A0A7S1CDF3-F1
#
_cell.length_a   1.000
_cell.length_b   1.000
_cell.length_c   1.000
_cell.angle_alpha   90.00
_cell.angle_beta   90.00
_cell.angle_gamma   90.00
#
_symmetry.space_group_name_H-M   'P 1'
#
loop_
_entity.id
_entity.type
_entity.pdbx_description
1 polymer ?
#
loop_
_entity_poly.entity_id
_entity_poly.type
_entity_poly.pdbx_seq_one_letter_code
_entity_poly.pdbx_strand_id
1 'polypeptide(L)'
;GTAPGADDVSSFVDVSAATLTHEVELATPLAGGSRVFATVVASNPGGGMTEQSSDGVVVDDTPPDVSSAVVSVLADGASWTGITDSESLVDRYEWCVGISGVSGGCDVMDWMTVGGAAVARNPDVFGNIGDGSTVFVAVRATNRAGLSAVVWSAGDQRDSSPPARGSVRISSTGRITGYHDGGTVELTWEGFS
;
A
#
# COMPACT_ATOMS: atom_id res chain seq x y z
N GLY A 1 18.95 -5.64 26.39
CA GLY A 1 18.21 -6.88 26.72
C GLY A 1 16.75 -6.78 26.33
N THR A 2 15.92 -7.70 26.83
CA THR A 2 14.45 -7.72 26.62
C THR A 2 13.68 -6.78 27.56
N ALA A 3 14.37 -6.16 28.52
CA ALA A 3 13.85 -5.12 29.41
C ALA A 3 14.89 -4.00 29.62
N PRO A 4 14.49 -2.79 30.07
CA PRO A 4 15.43 -1.77 30.53
C PRO A 4 16.41 -2.32 31.57
N GLY A 5 17.69 -1.98 31.44
CA GLY A 5 18.76 -2.50 32.32
C GLY A 5 19.22 -3.95 32.05
N ALA A 6 18.43 -4.77 31.36
CA ALA A 6 18.74 -6.18 31.15
C ALA A 6 19.81 -6.42 30.07
N ASP A 7 20.59 -7.48 30.23
CA ASP A 7 21.69 -7.92 29.37
C ASP A 7 21.52 -9.37 28.84
N ASP A 8 20.30 -9.89 28.93
CA ASP A 8 19.89 -11.25 28.54
C ASP A 8 19.96 -11.53 27.03
N VAL A 9 19.94 -10.48 26.19
CA VAL A 9 20.12 -10.58 24.73
C VAL A 9 21.59 -10.47 24.34
N SER A 10 22.34 -9.62 25.03
CA SER A 10 23.78 -9.39 24.84
C SER A 10 24.34 -8.75 26.10
N SER A 11 25.46 -9.28 26.58
CA SER A 11 26.14 -8.79 27.78
C SER A 11 26.72 -7.38 27.55
N PHE A 12 26.89 -6.63 28.64
CA PHE A 12 27.55 -5.32 28.57
C PHE A 12 28.99 -5.44 28.06
N VAL A 13 29.38 -4.49 27.21
CA VAL A 13 30.74 -4.35 26.67
C VAL A 13 31.26 -2.96 26.99
N ASP A 14 32.49 -2.88 27.50
CA ASP A 14 33.14 -1.61 27.75
C ASP A 14 33.52 -0.93 26.43
N VAL A 15 33.09 0.32 26.27
CA VAL A 15 33.43 1.18 25.14
C VAL A 15 34.06 2.47 25.63
N SER A 16 34.77 3.18 24.74
CA SER A 16 35.35 4.48 25.08
C SER A 16 34.25 5.51 25.37
N ALA A 17 34.51 6.47 26.26
CA ALA A 17 33.58 7.57 26.51
C ALA A 17 33.33 8.48 25.28
N ALA A 18 34.16 8.38 24.23
CA ALA A 18 33.97 9.11 22.98
C ALA A 18 33.11 8.33 21.96
N THR A 19 32.73 7.09 22.26
CA THR A 19 31.94 6.25 21.36
C THR A 19 30.50 6.77 21.30
N LEU A 20 30.06 7.18 20.11
CA LEU A 20 28.69 7.67 19.87
C LEU A 20 27.77 6.59 19.29
N THR A 21 28.34 5.58 18.65
CA THR A 21 27.62 4.47 18.03
C THR A 21 28.30 3.16 18.38
N HIS A 22 27.51 2.11 18.57
CA HIS A 22 28.01 0.76 18.78
C HIS A 22 27.05 -0.22 18.12
N GLU A 23 27.61 -1.15 17.35
CA GLU A 23 26.85 -2.21 16.68
C GLU A 23 27.12 -3.53 17.41
N VAL A 24 26.07 -4.31 17.58
CA VAL A 24 26.12 -5.60 18.27
C VAL A 24 25.58 -6.65 17.31
N GLU A 25 26.41 -7.64 16.97
CA GLU A 25 25.93 -8.86 16.33
C GLU A 25 25.26 -9.75 17.37
N LEU A 26 24.02 -10.15 17.11
CA LEU A 26 23.28 -11.02 18.00
C LEU A 26 23.65 -12.48 17.74
N ALA A 27 23.96 -13.23 18.80
CA ALA A 27 24.30 -14.65 18.70
C ALA A 27 23.12 -15.51 18.21
N THR A 28 21.89 -15.09 18.52
CA THR A 28 20.66 -15.73 18.06
C THR A 28 19.70 -14.68 17.50
N PRO A 29 19.02 -14.95 16.38
CA PRO A 29 17.92 -14.12 15.92
C PRO A 29 16.86 -13.98 17.01
N LEU A 30 16.36 -12.77 17.18
CA LEU A 30 15.24 -12.49 18.08
C LEU A 30 13.94 -12.88 17.39
N ALA A 31 13.00 -13.44 18.14
CA ALA A 31 11.67 -13.73 17.63
C ALA A 31 10.91 -12.43 17.36
N GLY A 32 10.12 -12.40 16.29
CA GLY A 32 9.19 -11.31 15.99
C GLY A 32 8.26 -10.96 17.16
N GLY A 33 7.90 -9.69 17.23
CA GLY A 33 7.11 -9.11 18.32
C GLY A 33 7.89 -8.86 19.61
N SER A 34 9.13 -9.38 19.74
CA SER A 34 9.96 -9.10 20.92
C SER A 34 10.42 -7.65 20.93
N ARG A 35 10.24 -6.95 22.06
CA ARG A 35 10.81 -5.60 22.25
C ARG A 35 12.19 -5.71 22.88
N VAL A 36 13.17 -5.04 22.29
CA VAL A 36 14.55 -4.98 22.82
C VAL A 36 14.98 -3.56 23.13
N PHE A 37 15.81 -3.46 24.17
CA PHE A 37 16.28 -2.20 24.75
C PHE A 37 17.80 -2.13 24.70
N ALA A 38 18.32 -0.95 24.38
CA ALA A 38 19.72 -0.62 24.57
C ALA A 38 19.89 0.10 25.91
N THR A 39 20.85 -0.32 26.73
CA THR A 39 21.18 0.32 28.01
C THR A 39 22.63 0.77 27.97
N VAL A 40 22.88 2.01 28.37
CA VAL A 40 24.23 2.56 28.56
C VAL A 40 24.47 2.79 30.04
N VAL A 41 25.57 2.27 30.55
CA VAL A 41 26.06 2.53 31.90
C VAL A 41 27.31 3.39 31.80
N ALA A 42 27.30 4.56 32.43
CA ALA A 42 28.45 5.43 32.49
C ALA A 42 29.06 5.37 33.90
N SER A 43 30.36 5.16 33.98
CA SER A 43 31.13 5.15 35.22
C SER A 43 32.18 6.26 35.23
N ASN A 44 32.51 6.77 36.42
CA ASN A 44 33.60 7.72 36.61
C ASN A 44 34.76 7.08 37.40
N PRO A 45 35.98 7.68 37.40
CA PRO A 45 37.11 7.15 38.15
C PRO A 45 36.91 7.06 39.66
N GLY A 46 35.93 7.78 40.22
CA GLY A 46 35.54 7.73 41.63
C GLY A 46 34.60 6.56 41.97
N GLY A 47 34.27 5.69 41.00
CA GLY A 47 33.40 4.53 41.18
C GLY A 47 31.90 4.85 41.12
N GLY A 48 31.50 6.09 40.83
CA GLY A 48 30.11 6.45 40.63
C GLY A 48 29.60 5.93 39.28
N MET A 49 28.36 5.43 39.25
CA MET A 49 27.72 4.90 38.04
C MET A 49 26.35 5.54 37.84
N THR A 50 25.95 5.69 36.58
CA THR A 50 24.58 6.02 36.16
C THR A 50 24.21 5.15 34.97
N GLU A 51 22.93 4.82 34.85
CA GLU A 51 22.40 4.03 33.73
C GLU A 51 21.25 4.75 33.03
N GLN A 52 21.10 4.47 31.74
CA GLN A 52 19.95 4.91 30.95
C GLN A 52 19.62 3.87 29.90
N SER A 53 18.34 3.54 29.76
CA SER A 53 17.82 2.69 28.68
C SER A 53 17.05 3.49 27.63
N SER A 54 17.01 2.98 26.40
CA SER A 54 16.17 3.50 25.32
C SER A 54 14.69 3.14 25.50
N ASP A 55 13.81 3.66 24.64
CA ASP A 55 12.38 3.30 24.59
C ASP A 55 12.12 1.89 24.02
N GLY A 56 13.17 1.27 23.48
CA GLY A 56 13.18 -0.02 22.84
C GLY A 56 12.54 -0.05 21.45
N VAL A 57 12.85 -1.10 20.70
CA VAL A 57 12.35 -1.36 19.34
C VAL A 57 11.72 -2.76 19.29
N VAL A 58 10.61 -2.90 18.56
CA VAL A 58 9.97 -4.19 18.31
C VAL A 58 10.66 -4.85 17.13
N VAL A 59 11.08 -6.10 17.29
CA VAL A 59 11.61 -6.93 16.22
C VAL A 59 10.45 -7.35 15.33
N ASP A 60 10.62 -7.16 14.02
CA ASP A 60 9.66 -7.58 13.02
C ASP A 60 10.34 -8.57 12.08
N ASP A 61 9.84 -9.81 12.09
CA ASP A 61 10.28 -10.92 11.25
C ASP A 61 9.18 -11.38 10.28
N THR A 62 8.10 -10.60 10.15
CA THR A 62 6.96 -10.91 9.29
C THR A 62 6.84 -9.88 8.16
N PRO A 63 6.50 -10.29 6.94
CA PRO A 63 6.12 -9.34 5.90
C PRO A 63 4.73 -8.73 6.22
N PRO A 64 4.35 -7.61 5.56
CA PRO A 64 3.02 -7.04 5.69
C PRO A 64 1.90 -8.07 5.50
N ASP A 65 0.87 -7.99 6.33
CA ASP A 65 -0.35 -8.78 6.19
C ASP A 65 -1.17 -8.26 5.00
N VAL A 66 -1.42 -9.16 4.05
CA VAL A 66 -2.21 -8.93 2.83
C VAL A 66 -3.49 -9.78 2.80
N SER A 67 -3.85 -10.45 3.89
CA SER A 67 -5.01 -11.36 3.96
C SER A 67 -6.35 -10.65 3.72
N SER A 68 -6.44 -9.38 4.10
CA SER A 68 -7.62 -8.53 3.87
C SER A 68 -7.45 -7.55 2.70
N ALA A 69 -6.35 -7.67 1.97
CA ALA A 69 -6.00 -6.71 0.95
C ALA A 69 -6.91 -6.81 -0.28
N VAL A 70 -7.32 -5.66 -0.79
CA VAL A 70 -8.12 -5.53 -2.02
C VAL A 70 -7.38 -4.62 -2.98
N VAL A 71 -7.10 -5.11 -4.18
CA VAL A 71 -6.54 -4.31 -5.29
C VAL A 71 -7.65 -4.11 -6.32
N SER A 72 -8.02 -2.85 -6.53
CA SER A 72 -9.01 -2.43 -7.52
C SER A 72 -8.32 -1.85 -8.74
N VAL A 73 -8.64 -2.37 -9.92
CA VAL A 73 -8.22 -1.79 -11.19
C VAL A 73 -9.10 -0.57 -11.47
N LEU A 74 -8.49 0.53 -11.90
CA LEU A 74 -9.15 1.78 -12.27
C LEU A 74 -9.00 2.02 -13.77
N ALA A 75 -9.72 3.00 -14.30
CA ALA A 75 -9.66 3.34 -15.73
C ALA A 75 -8.25 3.72 -16.23
N ASP A 76 -7.43 4.31 -15.36
CA ASP A 76 -6.09 4.83 -15.68
C ASP A 76 -5.04 4.42 -14.63
N GLY A 77 -5.30 3.37 -13.85
CA GLY A 77 -4.45 3.02 -12.72
C GLY A 77 -5.02 1.95 -11.81
N ALA A 78 -4.68 2.03 -10.53
CA ALA A 78 -5.17 1.12 -9.50
C ALA A 78 -5.20 1.77 -8.12
N SER A 79 -6.00 1.19 -7.23
CA SER A 79 -6.01 1.52 -5.79
C SER A 79 -6.00 0.26 -4.95
N TRP A 80 -5.44 0.35 -3.75
CA TRP A 80 -5.41 -0.77 -2.82
C TRP A 80 -5.70 -0.35 -1.38
N THR A 81 -6.27 -1.29 -0.63
CA THR A 81 -6.64 -1.14 0.78
C THR A 81 -6.42 -2.46 1.52
N GLY A 82 -6.43 -2.43 2.86
CA GLY A 82 -6.40 -3.66 3.68
C GLY A 82 -5.02 -4.31 3.82
N ILE A 83 -3.95 -3.60 3.45
CA ILE A 83 -2.57 -4.01 3.71
C ILE A 83 -2.13 -3.34 5.02
N THR A 84 -1.67 -4.15 5.98
CA THR A 84 -1.27 -3.66 7.30
C THR A 84 -0.04 -4.38 7.81
N ASP A 85 0.71 -3.71 8.66
CA ASP A 85 1.86 -4.28 9.36
C ASP A 85 1.89 -3.61 10.74
N SER A 86 1.69 -4.37 11.81
CA SER A 86 1.48 -3.82 13.15
C SER A 86 2.78 -3.64 13.94
N GLU A 87 3.80 -4.36 13.51
CA GLU A 87 5.09 -4.51 14.13
C GLU A 87 6.02 -3.36 13.72
N SER A 88 6.09 -3.03 12.44
CA SER A 88 6.99 -2.00 11.90
C SER A 88 6.32 -0.99 10.94
N LEU A 89 5.04 -1.17 10.62
CA LEU A 89 4.27 -0.39 9.64
C LEU A 89 4.77 -0.60 8.21
N VAL A 90 3.85 -0.38 7.26
CA VAL A 90 4.20 -0.37 5.84
C VAL A 90 5.04 0.88 5.53
N ASP A 91 6.20 0.67 4.93
CA ASP A 91 7.15 1.71 4.50
C ASP A 91 6.79 2.24 3.11
N ARG A 92 6.56 1.33 2.16
CA ARG A 92 6.29 1.69 0.76
C ARG A 92 5.49 0.63 0.00
N TYR A 93 4.96 1.07 -1.12
CA TYR A 93 4.32 0.24 -2.14
C TYR A 93 5.03 0.36 -3.47
N GLU A 94 5.04 -0.75 -4.18
CA GLU A 94 5.35 -0.85 -5.59
C GLU A 94 4.18 -1.53 -6.29
N TRP A 95 3.94 -1.20 -7.54
CA TRP A 95 2.86 -1.80 -8.33
C TRP A 95 3.36 -2.18 -9.71
N CYS A 96 2.73 -3.17 -10.32
CA CYS A 96 3.01 -3.61 -11.67
C CYS A 96 1.72 -3.98 -12.40
N VAL A 97 1.77 -4.05 -13.73
CA VAL A 97 0.60 -4.35 -14.57
C VAL A 97 0.91 -5.51 -15.50
N GLY A 98 -0.06 -6.41 -15.65
CA GLY A 98 -0.01 -7.50 -16.62
C GLY A 98 -1.36 -7.86 -17.21
N ILE A 99 -1.35 -8.61 -18.31
CA ILE A 99 -2.55 -9.11 -19.01
C ILE A 99 -2.55 -10.63 -19.20
N SER A 100 -1.41 -11.30 -18.98
CA SER A 100 -1.28 -12.75 -19.09
C SER A 100 -1.69 -13.51 -17.82
N GLY A 101 -2.57 -12.91 -17.00
CA GLY A 101 -2.96 -13.44 -15.70
C GLY A 101 -1.88 -13.33 -14.62
N VAL A 102 -2.22 -13.71 -13.40
CA VAL A 102 -1.29 -13.70 -12.25
C VAL A 102 -0.01 -14.52 -12.52
N SER A 103 -0.12 -15.62 -13.26
CA SER A 103 1.03 -16.46 -13.65
C SER A 103 1.93 -15.81 -14.70
N GLY A 104 1.40 -14.92 -15.53
CA GLY A 104 2.15 -14.17 -16.53
C GLY A 104 2.98 -13.03 -15.93
N GLY A 105 2.70 -12.65 -14.69
CA GLY A 105 3.43 -11.62 -13.98
C GLY A 105 3.15 -10.23 -14.55
N CYS A 106 4.20 -9.39 -14.56
CA CYS A 106 4.14 -7.97 -14.90
C CYS A 106 4.52 -7.73 -16.38
N ASP A 107 3.80 -8.33 -17.32
CA ASP A 107 4.16 -8.33 -18.75
C ASP A 107 3.83 -7.03 -19.51
N VAL A 108 3.12 -6.09 -18.88
CA VAL A 108 2.79 -4.78 -19.47
C VAL A 108 3.59 -3.63 -18.86
N MET A 109 3.76 -3.65 -17.53
CA MET A 109 4.55 -2.64 -16.81
C MET A 109 5.27 -3.31 -15.66
N ASP A 110 6.60 -3.18 -15.65
CA ASP A 110 7.45 -3.62 -14.54
C ASP A 110 7.13 -2.88 -13.23
N TRP A 111 7.63 -3.43 -12.13
CA TRP A 111 7.47 -2.84 -10.79
C TRP A 111 7.90 -1.38 -10.74
N MET A 112 6.99 -0.51 -10.32
CA MET A 112 7.22 0.91 -10.11
C MET A 112 6.87 1.29 -8.67
N THR A 113 7.76 2.01 -8.00
CA THR A 113 7.51 2.53 -6.65
C THR A 113 6.57 3.73 -6.67
N VAL A 114 5.69 3.79 -5.66
CA VAL A 114 4.82 4.96 -5.41
C VAL A 114 4.95 5.48 -3.97
N GLY A 115 5.98 5.04 -3.25
CA GLY A 115 6.16 5.36 -1.84
C GLY A 115 4.96 4.88 -1.00
N GLY A 116 4.49 5.70 -0.07
CA GLY A 116 3.35 5.36 0.79
C GLY A 116 1.96 5.55 0.16
N ALA A 117 1.86 5.91 -1.13
CA ALA A 117 0.58 6.16 -1.77
C ALA A 117 -0.21 4.85 -1.98
N ALA A 118 -1.50 4.84 -1.63
CA ALA A 118 -2.39 3.69 -1.81
C ALA A 118 -3.16 3.69 -3.14
N VAL A 119 -2.78 4.60 -4.05
CA VAL A 119 -3.36 4.78 -5.37
C VAL A 119 -2.23 5.14 -6.32
N ALA A 120 -2.24 4.54 -7.51
CA ALA A 120 -1.30 4.83 -8.57
C ALA A 120 -2.02 5.03 -9.90
N ARG A 121 -1.48 5.89 -10.76
CA ARG A 121 -2.03 6.18 -12.09
C ARG A 121 -0.92 6.10 -13.12
N ASN A 122 -1.23 5.50 -14.26
CA ASN A 122 -0.39 5.48 -15.45
C ASN A 122 -1.30 5.44 -16.70
N PRO A 123 -1.90 6.57 -17.08
CA PRO A 123 -2.85 6.62 -18.19
C PRO A 123 -2.22 6.19 -19.52
N ASP A 124 -0.90 6.38 -19.70
CA ASP A 124 -0.20 5.95 -20.90
C ASP A 124 -0.14 4.43 -21.01
N VAL A 125 0.16 3.72 -19.92
CA VAL A 125 0.12 2.25 -19.90
C VAL A 125 -1.32 1.76 -20.14
N PHE A 126 -2.29 2.27 -19.37
CA PHE A 126 -3.67 1.80 -19.42
C PHE A 126 -4.38 2.14 -20.73
N GLY A 127 -4.04 3.26 -21.36
CA GLY A 127 -4.56 3.67 -22.66
C GLY A 127 -4.04 2.84 -23.83
N ASN A 128 -2.91 2.15 -23.65
CA ASN A 128 -2.31 1.28 -24.67
C ASN A 128 -2.69 -0.20 -24.52
N ILE A 129 -3.46 -0.56 -23.49
CA ILE A 129 -4.02 -1.91 -23.34
C ILE A 129 -5.27 -2.03 -24.20
N GLY A 130 -5.31 -3.04 -25.07
CA GLY A 130 -6.43 -3.26 -25.99
C GLY A 130 -7.73 -3.65 -25.29
N ASP A 131 -8.86 -3.26 -25.90
CA ASP A 131 -10.18 -3.70 -25.45
C ASP A 131 -10.29 -5.24 -25.47
N GLY A 132 -11.02 -5.77 -24.49
CA GLY A 132 -11.18 -7.20 -24.25
C GLY A 132 -10.04 -7.84 -23.46
N SER A 133 -8.88 -7.19 -23.31
CA SER A 133 -7.82 -7.66 -22.40
C SER A 133 -8.27 -7.59 -20.95
N THR A 134 -7.97 -8.64 -20.18
CA THR A 134 -8.14 -8.62 -18.71
C THR A 134 -6.86 -8.10 -18.07
N VAL A 135 -6.96 -6.99 -17.35
CA VAL A 135 -5.86 -6.32 -16.68
C VAL A 135 -5.73 -6.83 -15.26
N PHE A 136 -4.53 -7.25 -14.90
CA PHE A 136 -4.14 -7.65 -13.56
C PHE A 136 -3.14 -6.65 -13.01
N VAL A 137 -3.39 -6.16 -11.81
CA VAL A 137 -2.47 -5.29 -11.08
C VAL A 137 -1.95 -6.04 -9.86
N ALA A 138 -0.64 -6.06 -9.70
CA ALA A 138 0.00 -6.53 -8.48
C ALA A 138 0.47 -5.34 -7.65
N VAL A 139 0.33 -5.44 -6.33
CA VAL A 139 0.89 -4.49 -5.37
C VAL A 139 1.85 -5.24 -4.47
N ARG A 140 3.09 -4.77 -4.38
CA ARG A 140 4.10 -5.21 -3.42
C ARG A 140 4.19 -4.18 -2.31
N ALA A 141 3.90 -4.58 -1.09
CA ALA A 141 4.09 -3.77 0.10
C ALA A 141 5.39 -4.18 0.80
N THR A 142 6.19 -3.21 1.23
CA THR A 142 7.38 -3.45 2.05
C THR A 142 7.23 -2.74 3.39
N ASN A 143 7.51 -3.41 4.51
CA ASN A 143 7.52 -2.82 5.83
C ASN A 143 8.87 -2.17 6.19
N ARG A 144 8.97 -1.54 7.36
CA ARG A 144 10.21 -0.87 7.80
C ARG A 144 11.34 -1.84 8.17
N ALA A 145 11.03 -3.12 8.40
CA ALA A 145 12.02 -4.17 8.52
C ALA A 145 12.57 -4.65 7.15
N GLY A 146 12.01 -4.17 6.03
CA GLY A 146 12.45 -4.51 4.68
C GLY A 146 11.81 -5.79 4.12
N LEU A 147 10.87 -6.40 4.83
CA LEU A 147 10.13 -7.59 4.41
C LEU A 147 8.97 -7.20 3.51
N SER A 148 8.65 -8.03 2.52
CA SER A 148 7.66 -7.70 1.49
C SER A 148 6.63 -8.80 1.24
N ALA A 149 5.41 -8.38 0.94
CA ALA A 149 4.31 -9.25 0.49
C ALA A 149 3.72 -8.71 -0.81
N VAL A 150 3.14 -9.61 -1.62
CA VAL A 150 2.51 -9.27 -2.92
C VAL A 150 1.05 -9.71 -2.91
N VAL A 151 0.16 -8.83 -3.36
CA VAL A 151 -1.25 -9.11 -3.61
C VAL A 151 -1.63 -8.74 -5.04
N TRP A 152 -2.51 -9.53 -5.65
CA TRP A 152 -3.01 -9.33 -7.01
C TRP A 152 -4.48 -8.95 -7.00
N SER A 153 -4.89 -8.11 -7.96
CA SER A 153 -6.31 -7.90 -8.28
C SER A 153 -6.94 -9.18 -8.84
N ALA A 154 -8.27 -9.29 -8.74
CA ALA A 154 -9.03 -10.38 -9.38
C ALA A 154 -8.96 -10.36 -10.92
N GLY A 155 -8.54 -9.24 -11.52
CA GLY A 155 -8.56 -9.00 -12.95
C GLY A 155 -9.79 -8.20 -13.36
N ASP A 156 -9.61 -7.21 -14.24
CA ASP A 156 -10.70 -6.39 -14.78
C ASP A 156 -10.60 -6.28 -16.30
N GLN A 157 -11.71 -6.51 -17.00
CA GLN A 157 -11.70 -6.48 -18.46
C GLN A 157 -11.79 -5.04 -18.97
N ARG A 158 -10.87 -4.67 -19.86
CA ARG A 158 -10.94 -3.38 -20.53
C ARG A 158 -12.10 -3.35 -21.51
N ASP A 159 -12.97 -2.38 -21.29
CA ASP A 159 -14.04 -2.00 -22.21
C ASP A 159 -14.04 -0.48 -22.33
N SER A 160 -13.52 0.04 -23.44
CA SER A 160 -13.55 1.45 -23.78
C SER A 160 -14.75 1.84 -24.67
N SER A 161 -15.67 0.89 -24.92
CA SER A 161 -16.81 1.16 -25.79
C SER A 161 -17.74 2.22 -25.17
N PRO A 162 -18.12 3.27 -25.94
CA PRO A 162 -19.11 4.22 -25.46
C PRO A 162 -20.44 3.50 -25.20
N PRO A 163 -21.22 3.94 -24.21
CA PRO A 163 -22.57 3.40 -24.03
C PRO A 163 -23.39 3.59 -25.31
N ALA A 164 -24.26 2.64 -25.59
CA ALA A 164 -25.15 2.67 -26.73
C ALA A 164 -26.06 3.90 -26.65
N ARG A 165 -26.23 4.58 -27.78
CA ARG A 165 -27.14 5.73 -27.85
C ARG A 165 -28.58 5.24 -27.69
N GLY A 166 -29.24 5.74 -26.66
CA GLY A 166 -30.69 5.64 -26.53
C GLY A 166 -31.42 6.69 -27.37
N SER A 167 -32.73 6.71 -27.23
CA SER A 167 -33.59 7.74 -27.81
C SER A 167 -34.17 8.62 -26.71
N VAL A 168 -34.27 9.92 -27.00
CA VAL A 168 -34.96 10.90 -26.15
C VAL A 168 -36.16 11.41 -26.92
N ARG A 169 -37.35 11.30 -26.33
CA ARG A 169 -38.59 11.79 -26.92
C ARG A 169 -39.18 12.88 -26.04
N ILE A 170 -39.80 13.84 -26.72
CA ILE A 170 -40.53 14.94 -26.11
C ILE A 170 -42.03 14.72 -26.39
N SER A 171 -42.81 14.52 -25.33
CA SER A 171 -44.27 14.52 -25.39
C SER A 171 -44.79 15.83 -24.81
N SER A 172 -45.78 16.42 -25.49
CA SER A 172 -46.54 17.53 -24.94
C SER A 172 -48.01 17.12 -24.97
N THR A 173 -48.70 17.28 -23.84
CA THR A 173 -50.14 17.02 -23.74
C THR A 173 -50.98 18.16 -24.32
N GLY A 174 -50.38 19.12 -25.02
CA GLY A 174 -51.06 20.26 -25.65
C GLY A 174 -50.25 20.92 -26.78
N ARG A 175 -50.95 21.64 -27.67
CA ARG A 175 -50.37 22.32 -28.84
C ARG A 175 -49.43 23.44 -28.37
N ILE A 176 -48.12 23.26 -28.48
CA ILE A 176 -47.12 24.30 -28.16
C ILE A 176 -47.13 25.33 -29.30
N THR A 177 -47.94 26.38 -29.18
CA THR A 177 -47.84 27.59 -30.00
C THR A 177 -47.19 28.69 -29.17
N GLY A 178 -45.88 28.89 -29.33
CA GLY A 178 -45.17 30.05 -28.80
C GLY A 178 -44.67 29.88 -27.36
N TYR A 179 -43.39 30.19 -27.16
CA TYR A 179 -42.61 30.03 -25.92
C TYR A 179 -42.96 31.09 -24.83
N HIS A 180 -44.23 31.42 -24.65
CA HIS A 180 -44.64 32.52 -23.76
C HIS A 180 -45.66 32.16 -22.68
N ASP A 181 -46.10 30.91 -22.56
CA ASP A 181 -46.98 30.50 -21.48
C ASP A 181 -46.50 29.18 -20.88
N GLY A 182 -46.43 29.10 -19.55
CA GLY A 182 -45.77 28.06 -18.77
C GLY A 182 -46.35 26.65 -18.92
N GLY A 183 -46.18 26.04 -20.10
CA GLY A 183 -46.54 24.66 -20.38
C GLY A 183 -45.53 23.65 -19.83
N THR A 184 -46.03 22.50 -19.40
CA THR A 184 -45.19 21.36 -19.01
C THR A 184 -44.90 20.49 -20.22
N VAL A 185 -43.64 20.15 -20.40
CA VAL A 185 -43.17 19.21 -21.40
C VAL A 185 -42.73 17.95 -20.68
N GLU A 186 -43.13 16.80 -21.20
CA GLU A 186 -42.69 15.51 -20.70
C GLU A 186 -41.54 15.01 -21.58
N LEU A 187 -40.46 14.58 -20.92
CA LEU A 187 -39.29 14.00 -21.56
C LEU A 187 -39.24 12.52 -21.18
N THR A 188 -39.14 11.65 -22.18
CA THR A 188 -38.94 10.21 -22.00
C THR A 188 -37.65 9.78 -22.67
N TRP A 189 -36.92 8.87 -22.05
CA TRP A 189 -35.69 8.31 -22.59
C TRP A 189 -35.70 6.79 -22.47
N GLU A 190 -35.21 6.09 -23.50
CA GLU A 190 -35.13 4.62 -23.53
C GLU A 190 -33.88 4.16 -24.29
N GLY A 191 -33.42 2.94 -23.99
CA GLY A 191 -32.38 2.26 -24.77
C GLY A 191 -30.95 2.78 -24.60
N PHE A 192 -30.67 3.57 -23.56
CA PHE A 192 -29.29 3.85 -23.14
C PHE A 192 -28.76 2.62 -22.38
N SER A 193 -27.61 2.08 -22.79
CA SER A 193 -26.97 0.92 -22.15
C SER A 193 -25.46 1.00 -22.23
#